data_AF-A0A344WG72-F1
#
_entry.id   AF-A0A344WG72-F1
#
_cell.length_a   1.000
_cell.length_b   1.000
_cell.length_c   1.000
_cell.angle_alpha   90.00
_cell.angle_beta   90.00
_cell.angle_gamma   90.00
#
_symmetry.space_group_name_H-M   'P 1'
#
loop_
_entity.id
_entity.type
_entity.pdbx_description
1 polymer ?
#
loop_
_entity_poly.entity_id
_entity_poly.type
_entity_poly.pdbx_seq_one_letter_code
_entity_poly.pdbx_strand_id
1 'polypeptide(L)'
;MNKFVLIGGGALLLAAGGVAAWMLMSAPEPEPVHLDPYDYSQAESWDVKPAEQPPAVWDSGWAIDVIQLATDTRRDAEDIAAALDAIGPVYAPKLRAPNFAEDAAAALQEYLEVNNNGRAFVIASNQPLPASTVPVINADPMVRARFGGLLLLDGQETAFAPGVNPASVCSDRFGAGEVCAAPVEIKRTDGEWVIAGEGPAGGAVIDGFADWLDGSAPKLAEPLGDLEEVEIIDIRRPGQTD
;
A
#
# COMPACT_ATOMS: atom_id res chain seq x y z
N MET A 1 -2.81 49.91 -72.12
CA MET A 1 -3.96 48.99 -72.02
C MET A 1 -3.52 47.70 -72.69
N ASN A 2 -3.43 46.50 -72.09
CA ASN A 2 -4.19 45.86 -71.01
C ASN A 2 -3.28 44.94 -70.15
N LYS A 3 -3.65 44.81 -68.88
CA LYS A 3 -3.20 43.80 -67.90
C LYS A 3 -4.05 42.52 -68.04
N PHE A 4 -3.43 41.33 -68.02
CA PHE A 4 -4.04 40.04 -67.64
C PHE A 4 -2.90 39.16 -67.09
N VAL A 5 -2.66 39.14 -65.77
CA VAL A 5 -3.15 38.16 -64.77
C VAL A 5 -2.71 36.72 -65.09
N LEU A 6 -1.58 36.32 -64.47
CA LEU A 6 -1.18 34.94 -64.21
C LEU A 6 -1.21 34.75 -62.69
N ILE A 7 -2.38 34.35 -62.16
CA ILE A 7 -2.54 33.86 -60.79
C ILE A 7 -3.06 32.44 -60.94
N GLY A 8 -2.19 31.44 -60.84
CA GLY A 8 -2.60 30.05 -61.07
C GLY A 8 -1.63 28.96 -60.64
N GLY A 9 -0.64 29.24 -59.78
CA GLY A 9 0.37 28.23 -59.39
C GLY A 9 0.72 28.13 -57.91
N GLY A 10 0.44 29.15 -57.09
CA GLY A 10 0.97 29.23 -55.73
C GLY A 10 0.15 28.53 -54.63
N ALA A 11 -1.15 28.28 -54.84
CA ALA A 11 -2.03 27.82 -53.77
C ALA A 11 -1.97 26.30 -53.51
N LEU A 12 -1.53 25.49 -54.48
CA LEU A 12 -1.52 24.03 -54.36
C LEU A 12 -0.32 23.47 -53.59
N LEU A 13 0.83 24.15 -53.61
CA LEU A 13 2.03 23.68 -52.93
C LEU A 13 2.02 23.97 -51.41
N LEU A 14 1.37 25.05 -50.97
CA LEU A 14 1.25 25.37 -49.54
C LEU A 14 0.22 24.48 -48.82
N ALA A 15 -0.84 24.06 -49.50
CA ALA A 15 -1.81 23.12 -48.94
C ALA A 15 -1.21 21.71 -48.77
N ALA A 16 -0.41 21.24 -49.72
CA ALA A 16 0.22 19.92 -49.64
C ALA A 16 1.26 19.83 -48.51
N GLY A 17 2.06 20.88 -48.30
CA GLY A 17 3.03 20.95 -47.20
C GLY A 17 2.37 21.04 -45.81
N GLY A 18 1.26 21.78 -45.70
CA GLY A 18 0.51 21.91 -44.45
C GLY A 18 -0.12 20.59 -43.98
N VAL A 19 -0.68 19.79 -44.91
CA VAL A 19 -1.32 18.51 -44.57
C VAL A 19 -0.29 17.44 -44.20
N ALA A 20 0.85 17.40 -44.88
CA ALA A 20 1.92 16.46 -44.53
C ALA A 20 2.54 16.77 -43.16
N ALA A 21 2.73 18.05 -42.83
CA ALA A 21 3.19 18.47 -41.50
C ALA A 21 2.15 18.16 -40.40
N TRP A 22 0.86 18.33 -40.68
CA TRP A 22 -0.21 18.00 -39.74
C TRP A 22 -0.31 16.49 -39.49
N MET A 23 -0.19 15.65 -40.53
CA MET A 23 -0.19 14.18 -40.40
C MET A 23 1.03 13.63 -39.66
N LEU A 24 2.19 14.28 -39.76
CA LEU A 24 3.39 13.91 -38.99
C LEU A 24 3.32 14.34 -37.51
N MET A 25 2.56 15.40 -37.21
CA MET A 25 2.31 15.87 -35.83
C MET A 25 1.09 15.22 -35.16
N SER A 26 0.21 14.58 -35.94
CA SER A 26 -0.93 13.79 -35.45
C SER A 26 -0.62 12.30 -35.47
N ALA A 27 0.59 11.94 -35.01
CA ALA A 27 0.80 10.59 -34.53
C ALA A 27 -0.33 10.31 -33.51
N PRO A 28 -1.17 9.29 -33.74
CA PRO A 28 -2.20 8.95 -32.77
C PRO A 28 -1.51 8.78 -31.43
N GLU A 29 -2.04 9.47 -30.42
CA GLU A 29 -1.61 9.30 -29.04
C GLU A 29 -1.56 7.78 -28.81
N PRO A 30 -0.39 7.22 -28.43
CA PRO A 30 -0.25 5.77 -28.35
C PRO A 30 -1.39 5.25 -27.48
N GLU A 31 -2.16 4.31 -28.01
CA GLU A 31 -3.31 3.78 -27.28
C GLU A 31 -2.82 3.38 -25.88
N PRO A 32 -3.53 3.80 -24.82
CA PRO A 32 -3.10 3.48 -23.46
C PRO A 32 -2.95 1.96 -23.38
N VAL A 33 -1.72 1.52 -23.11
CA VAL A 33 -1.45 0.10 -22.92
C VAL A 33 -2.26 -0.35 -21.72
N HIS A 34 -3.33 -1.10 -21.97
CA HIS A 34 -4.12 -1.73 -20.92
C HIS A 34 -3.25 -2.81 -20.29
N LEU A 35 -2.55 -2.45 -19.20
CA LEU A 35 -1.90 -3.43 -18.35
C LEU A 35 -2.97 -4.13 -17.54
N ASP A 36 -2.95 -5.46 -17.55
CA ASP A 36 -3.82 -6.24 -16.69
C ASP A 36 -3.60 -5.84 -15.22
N PRO A 37 -4.66 -5.79 -14.38
CA PRO A 37 -4.51 -5.58 -12.95
C PRO A 37 -3.58 -6.62 -12.31
N TYR A 38 -2.83 -6.19 -11.30
CA TYR A 38 -2.08 -7.14 -10.47
C TYR A 38 -3.05 -8.03 -9.68
N ASP A 39 -2.72 -9.32 -9.58
CA ASP A 39 -3.36 -10.26 -8.68
C ASP A 39 -2.48 -10.42 -7.44
N TYR A 40 -2.81 -9.71 -6.36
CA TYR A 40 -1.99 -9.69 -5.14
C TYR A 40 -2.02 -11.01 -4.36
N SER A 41 -2.88 -11.97 -4.71
CA SER A 41 -2.78 -13.33 -4.18
C SER A 41 -1.51 -14.04 -4.68
N GLN A 42 -0.96 -13.60 -5.82
CA GLN A 42 0.23 -14.18 -6.43
C GLN A 42 1.51 -13.48 -5.98
N ALA A 43 2.57 -14.26 -5.83
CA ALA A 43 3.88 -13.75 -5.42
C ALA A 43 4.47 -12.75 -6.44
N GLU A 44 4.22 -12.92 -7.74
CA GLU A 44 4.73 -12.02 -8.78
C GLU A 44 4.20 -10.58 -8.71
N SER A 45 3.10 -10.34 -7.98
CA SER A 45 2.53 -9.02 -7.74
C SER A 45 3.19 -8.28 -6.57
N TRP A 46 4.21 -8.87 -5.95
CA TRP A 46 4.99 -8.27 -4.87
C TRP A 46 6.45 -8.16 -5.30
N ASP A 47 7.06 -7.00 -5.06
CA ASP A 47 8.51 -6.84 -5.16
C ASP A 47 9.19 -7.44 -3.93
N VAL A 48 8.58 -7.26 -2.75
CA VAL A 48 9.04 -7.84 -1.49
C VAL A 48 7.86 -8.45 -0.73
N LYS A 49 8.04 -9.70 -0.31
CA LYS A 49 7.13 -10.40 0.60
C LYS A 49 7.97 -11.32 1.49
N PRO A 50 7.71 -11.40 2.81
CA PRO A 50 8.43 -12.33 3.68
C PRO A 50 8.30 -13.77 3.15
N ALA A 51 9.43 -14.48 3.10
CA ALA A 51 9.47 -15.86 2.61
C ALA A 51 8.71 -16.83 3.52
N GLU A 52 8.73 -16.56 4.83
CA GLU A 52 7.94 -17.24 5.83
C GLU A 52 6.93 -16.26 6.44
N GLN A 53 5.74 -16.75 6.73
CA GLN A 53 4.70 -15.91 7.30
C GLN A 53 5.05 -15.52 8.74
N PRO A 54 5.02 -14.21 9.09
CA PRO A 54 5.25 -13.78 10.46
C PRO A 54 4.25 -14.42 11.44
N PRO A 55 4.70 -14.74 12.67
CA PRO A 55 3.84 -15.35 13.68
C PRO A 55 2.70 -14.41 14.04
N ALA A 56 1.55 -15.00 14.36
CA ALA A 56 0.39 -14.23 14.72
C ALA A 56 0.55 -13.50 16.06
N VAL A 57 -0.28 -12.48 16.27
CA VAL A 57 -0.23 -11.66 17.50
C VAL A 57 -0.44 -12.47 18.78
N TRP A 58 -1.25 -13.54 18.73
CA TRP A 58 -1.52 -14.39 19.90
C TRP A 58 -0.35 -15.30 20.26
N ASP A 59 0.59 -15.56 19.34
CA ASP A 59 1.75 -16.44 19.60
C ASP A 59 2.90 -15.69 20.27
N SER A 60 3.16 -14.45 19.83
CA SER A 60 4.38 -13.70 20.18
C SER A 60 4.13 -12.31 20.75
N GLY A 61 2.86 -11.88 20.86
CA GLY A 61 2.48 -10.55 21.31
C GLY A 61 2.37 -9.55 20.17
N TRP A 62 2.21 -8.26 20.51
CA TRP A 62 2.12 -7.19 19.53
C TRP A 62 3.45 -7.00 18.81
N ALA A 63 3.40 -7.07 17.49
CA ALA A 63 4.51 -6.76 16.61
C ALA A 63 3.98 -6.02 15.38
N ILE A 64 4.89 -5.30 14.70
CA ILE A 64 4.55 -4.35 13.65
C ILE A 64 5.09 -4.87 12.33
N ASP A 65 4.23 -4.91 11.31
CA ASP A 65 4.64 -5.12 9.92
C ASP A 65 4.63 -3.78 9.16
N VAL A 66 5.35 -3.73 8.05
CA VAL A 66 5.44 -2.54 7.20
C VAL A 66 4.88 -2.84 5.82
N ILE A 67 3.94 -2.02 5.35
CA ILE A 67 3.44 -2.07 3.98
C ILE A 67 4.08 -0.92 3.21
N GLN A 68 4.93 -1.23 2.24
CA GLN A 68 5.64 -0.25 1.43
C GLN A 68 4.84 0.07 0.16
N LEU A 69 4.08 1.17 0.18
CA LEU A 69 3.33 1.66 -0.97
C LEU A 69 4.17 2.68 -1.74
N ALA A 70 5.03 2.21 -2.63
CA ALA A 70 5.92 3.06 -3.39
C ALA A 70 5.77 2.87 -4.90
N THR A 71 5.72 3.98 -5.64
CA THR A 71 5.74 3.97 -7.12
C THR A 71 6.74 4.98 -7.64
N ASP A 72 7.32 4.74 -8.81
CA ASP A 72 8.22 5.69 -9.49
C ASP A 72 9.34 6.22 -8.56
N THR A 73 9.88 5.31 -7.74
CA THR A 73 10.96 5.62 -6.81
C THR A 73 12.28 5.71 -7.55
N ARG A 74 13.18 6.56 -7.04
CA ARG A 74 14.58 6.60 -7.52
C ARG A 74 15.41 5.38 -7.05
N ARG A 75 14.81 4.53 -6.22
CA ARG A 75 15.41 3.35 -5.60
C ARG A 75 14.54 2.14 -5.90
N ASP A 76 15.16 0.97 -5.96
CA ASP A 76 14.44 -0.29 -6.08
C ASP A 76 13.63 -0.55 -4.80
N ALA A 77 12.53 -1.29 -4.94
CA ALA A 77 11.63 -1.55 -3.83
C ALA A 77 12.31 -2.35 -2.71
N GLU A 78 13.23 -3.26 -3.08
CA GLU A 78 14.04 -4.07 -2.17
C GLU A 78 14.98 -3.23 -1.32
N ASP A 79 15.55 -2.15 -1.87
CA ASP A 79 16.45 -1.24 -1.16
C ASP A 79 15.72 -0.46 -0.06
N ILE A 80 14.49 -0.02 -0.37
CA ILE A 80 13.61 0.65 0.60
C ILE A 80 13.18 -0.34 1.67
N ALA A 81 12.82 -1.56 1.28
CA ALA A 81 12.39 -2.61 2.20
C ALA A 81 13.52 -3.01 3.16
N ALA A 82 14.76 -3.13 2.67
CA ALA A 82 15.91 -3.42 3.51
C ALA A 82 16.10 -2.38 4.64
N ALA A 83 15.83 -1.11 4.37
CA ALA A 83 15.89 -0.06 5.39
C ALA A 83 14.71 -0.15 6.38
N LEU A 84 13.52 -0.53 5.90
CA LEU A 84 12.29 -0.66 6.70
C LEU A 84 12.25 -1.93 7.56
N ASP A 85 13.05 -2.95 7.23
CA ASP A 85 13.14 -4.22 7.97
C ASP A 85 13.55 -4.01 9.45
N ALA A 86 14.22 -2.89 9.75
CA ALA A 86 14.51 -2.46 11.12
C ALA A 86 13.26 -2.21 11.98
N ILE A 87 12.10 -1.99 11.37
CA ILE A 87 10.80 -1.84 12.05
C ILE A 87 10.11 -3.20 12.19
N GLY A 88 10.15 -4.01 11.14
CA GLY A 88 9.56 -5.35 11.09
C GLY A 88 9.37 -5.86 9.66
N PRO A 89 8.70 -7.02 9.49
CA PRO A 89 8.53 -7.65 8.18
C PRO A 89 7.89 -6.72 7.16
N VAL A 90 8.50 -6.63 5.98
CA VAL A 90 8.09 -5.69 4.92
C VAL A 90 7.34 -6.40 3.81
N TYR A 91 6.20 -5.83 3.42
CA TYR A 91 5.39 -6.19 2.27
C TYR A 91 5.40 -5.03 1.27
N ALA A 92 6.04 -5.19 0.12
CA ALA A 92 6.12 -4.19 -0.94
C ALA A 92 5.38 -4.70 -2.19
N PRO A 93 4.10 -4.34 -2.39
CA PRO A 93 3.37 -4.68 -3.61
C PRO A 93 3.94 -3.93 -4.82
N LYS A 94 3.84 -4.54 -5.99
CA LYS A 94 4.02 -3.82 -7.26
C LYS A 94 2.83 -2.91 -7.47
N LEU A 95 3.09 -1.66 -7.80
CA LEU A 95 2.05 -0.64 -7.97
C LEU A 95 2.24 0.07 -9.31
N ARG A 96 1.17 0.29 -10.06
CA ARG A 96 1.23 1.09 -11.29
C ARG A 96 0.96 2.54 -10.92
N ALA A 97 1.90 3.44 -11.26
CA ALA A 97 1.73 4.88 -11.05
C ALA A 97 0.36 5.44 -11.51
N PRO A 98 -0.18 5.10 -12.71
CA PRO A 98 -1.49 5.60 -13.13
C PRO A 98 -2.68 5.00 -12.36
N ASN A 99 -2.49 3.89 -11.63
CA ASN A 99 -3.51 3.16 -10.89
C ASN A 99 -3.13 3.00 -9.40
N PHE A 100 -2.29 3.89 -8.88
CA PHE A 100 -1.74 3.77 -7.53
C PHE A 100 -2.84 3.61 -6.48
N ALA A 101 -3.94 4.35 -6.62
CA ALA A 101 -5.04 4.30 -5.67
C ALA A 101 -5.74 2.93 -5.63
N GLU A 102 -6.04 2.35 -6.79
CA GLU A 102 -6.68 1.04 -6.87
C GLU A 102 -5.73 -0.08 -6.44
N ASP A 103 -4.49 -0.03 -6.93
CA ASP A 103 -3.44 -1.01 -6.65
C ASP A 103 -3.10 -1.04 -5.14
N ALA A 104 -2.94 0.14 -4.52
CA ALA A 104 -2.68 0.25 -3.08
C ALA A 104 -3.81 -0.32 -2.22
N ALA A 105 -5.07 -0.06 -2.59
CA ALA A 105 -6.22 -0.58 -1.85
C ALA A 105 -6.34 -2.10 -1.98
N ALA A 106 -6.17 -2.64 -3.18
CA ALA A 106 -6.24 -4.07 -3.44
C ALA A 106 -5.10 -4.84 -2.74
N ALA A 107 -3.86 -4.32 -2.81
CA ALA A 107 -2.72 -4.91 -2.11
C ALA A 107 -2.89 -4.88 -0.59
N LEU A 108 -3.37 -3.75 -0.04
CA LEU A 108 -3.62 -3.62 1.39
C LEU A 108 -4.72 -4.58 1.86
N GLN A 109 -5.78 -4.75 1.08
CA GLN A 109 -6.85 -5.70 1.38
C GLN A 109 -6.31 -7.13 1.45
N GLU A 110 -5.59 -7.57 0.42
CA GLU A 110 -4.98 -8.91 0.39
C GLU A 110 -4.00 -9.13 1.55
N TYR A 111 -3.17 -8.12 1.86
CA TYR A 111 -2.29 -8.19 3.02
C TYR A 111 -3.08 -8.40 4.32
N LEU A 112 -4.13 -7.61 4.56
CA LEU A 112 -4.91 -7.67 5.79
C LEU A 112 -5.69 -8.98 5.94
N GLU A 113 -6.21 -9.51 4.84
CA GLU A 113 -7.03 -10.74 4.85
C GLU A 113 -6.18 -11.99 5.00
N VAL A 114 -5.02 -12.05 4.33
CA VAL A 114 -4.26 -13.30 4.20
C VAL A 114 -2.97 -13.30 5.02
N ASN A 115 -2.31 -12.15 5.17
CA ASN A 115 -0.93 -12.09 5.64
C ASN A 115 -0.77 -11.46 7.03
N ASN A 116 -1.64 -10.52 7.43
CA ASN A 116 -1.48 -9.69 8.62
C ASN A 116 -1.54 -10.46 9.95
N ASN A 117 -2.21 -11.62 10.02
CA ASN A 117 -2.25 -12.49 11.21
C ASN A 117 -2.55 -11.76 12.54
N GLY A 118 -3.43 -10.76 12.50
CA GLY A 118 -3.80 -10.01 13.70
C GLY A 118 -2.72 -9.04 14.20
N ARG A 119 -1.61 -8.85 13.48
CA ARG A 119 -0.49 -7.99 13.86
C ARG A 119 -0.79 -6.52 13.66
N ALA A 120 -0.01 -5.66 14.29
CA ALA A 120 -0.04 -4.23 14.00
C ALA A 120 0.68 -3.93 12.70
N PHE A 121 0.36 -2.80 12.08
CA PHE A 121 0.99 -2.44 10.81
C PHE A 121 1.11 -0.94 10.63
N VAL A 122 2.15 -0.54 9.89
CA VAL A 122 2.36 0.84 9.42
C VAL A 122 2.45 0.85 7.89
N ILE A 123 2.09 1.97 7.28
CA ILE A 123 2.21 2.14 5.83
C ILE A 123 3.36 3.10 5.55
N ALA A 124 4.41 2.63 4.88
CA ALA A 124 5.46 3.48 4.34
C ALA A 124 5.10 3.85 2.90
N SER A 125 4.94 5.13 2.59
CA SER A 125 4.47 5.56 1.27
C SER A 125 5.24 6.77 0.76
N ASN A 126 5.50 6.79 -0.55
CA ASN A 126 6.06 7.95 -1.26
C ASN A 126 5.01 8.78 -2.00
N GLN A 127 3.74 8.40 -1.87
CA GLN A 127 2.59 9.21 -2.26
C GLN A 127 1.60 9.38 -1.08
N PRO A 128 0.75 10.43 -1.10
CA PRO A 128 -0.31 10.58 -0.10
C PRO A 128 -1.26 9.38 -0.10
N LEU A 129 -1.65 8.91 1.08
CA LEU A 129 -2.53 7.76 1.22
C LEU A 129 -3.86 8.02 0.50
N PRO A 130 -4.26 7.18 -0.47
CA PRO A 130 -5.41 7.44 -1.31
C PRO A 130 -6.71 7.11 -0.59
N ALA A 131 -7.79 7.80 -0.96
CA ALA A 131 -9.11 7.61 -0.35
C ALA A 131 -9.65 6.17 -0.47
N SER A 132 -9.23 5.42 -1.50
CA SER A 132 -9.57 4.02 -1.73
C SER A 132 -9.09 3.07 -0.61
N THR A 133 -8.02 3.41 0.11
CA THR A 133 -7.50 2.59 1.22
C THR A 133 -8.25 2.83 2.54
N VAL A 134 -8.98 3.95 2.67
CA VAL A 134 -9.70 4.29 3.89
C VAL A 134 -10.79 3.27 4.24
N PRO A 135 -11.65 2.82 3.31
CA PRO A 135 -12.60 1.74 3.57
C PRO A 135 -11.93 0.42 3.97
N VAL A 136 -10.73 0.14 3.44
CA VAL A 136 -9.99 -1.09 3.74
C VAL A 136 -9.50 -1.08 5.18
N ILE A 137 -8.90 0.02 5.65
CA ILE A 137 -8.46 0.18 7.04
C ILE A 137 -9.66 0.18 8.01
N ASN A 138 -10.78 0.75 7.57
CA ASN A 138 -12.00 0.87 8.37
C ASN A 138 -12.97 -0.31 8.23
N ALA A 139 -12.62 -1.35 7.49
CA ALA A 139 -13.47 -2.51 7.29
C ALA A 139 -13.79 -3.20 8.64
N ASP A 140 -12.83 -3.18 9.57
CA ASP A 140 -12.96 -3.70 10.92
C ASP A 140 -12.35 -2.70 11.94
N PRO A 141 -13.09 -2.30 12.99
CA PRO A 141 -12.53 -1.49 14.09
C PRO A 141 -11.24 -2.05 14.69
N MET A 142 -11.07 -3.38 14.73
CA MET A 142 -9.85 -4.01 15.22
C MET A 142 -8.66 -3.82 14.27
N VAL A 143 -8.89 -3.78 12.95
CA VAL A 143 -7.84 -3.45 11.98
C VAL A 143 -7.41 -2.00 12.19
N ARG A 144 -8.37 -1.07 12.28
CA ARG A 144 -8.09 0.35 12.53
C ARG A 144 -7.33 0.56 13.85
N ALA A 145 -7.70 -0.13 14.93
CA ALA A 145 -7.01 -0.03 16.21
C ALA A 145 -5.53 -0.44 16.12
N ARG A 146 -5.20 -1.35 15.20
CA ARG A 146 -3.84 -1.88 14.98
C ARG A 146 -3.05 -1.13 13.91
N PHE A 147 -3.66 -0.13 13.28
CA PHE A 147 -2.96 0.76 12.36
C PHE A 147 -2.09 1.76 13.14
N GLY A 148 -0.78 1.63 12.97
CA GLY A 148 0.22 2.44 13.63
C GLY A 148 0.31 3.85 13.04
N GLY A 149 0.11 4.00 11.74
CA GLY A 149 0.21 5.28 11.04
C GLY A 149 1.03 5.18 9.75
N LEU A 150 1.47 6.34 9.26
CA LEU A 150 2.17 6.50 8.00
C LEU A 150 3.62 6.93 8.17
N LEU A 151 4.51 6.32 7.39
CA LEU A 151 5.89 6.73 7.22
C LEU A 151 6.02 7.41 5.87
N LEU A 152 6.35 8.70 5.86
CA LEU A 152 6.41 9.49 4.63
C LEU A 152 7.79 9.37 4.01
N LEU A 153 7.87 8.72 2.86
CA LEU A 153 9.10 8.47 2.12
C LEU A 153 9.42 9.63 1.17
N ASP A 154 10.69 9.71 0.76
CA ASP A 154 11.18 10.60 -0.31
C ASP A 154 10.81 12.09 -0.16
N GLY A 155 10.71 12.56 1.09
CA GLY A 155 10.43 13.97 1.40
C GLY A 155 8.98 14.39 1.15
N GLN A 156 8.06 13.43 1.07
CA GLN A 156 6.64 13.70 1.00
C GLN A 156 6.17 14.55 2.20
N GLU A 157 5.48 15.65 1.90
CA GLU A 157 5.00 16.59 2.93
C GLU A 157 3.58 16.27 3.43
N THR A 158 2.78 15.58 2.62
CA THR A 158 1.36 15.33 2.90
C THR A 158 1.07 13.85 3.08
N ALA A 159 0.58 13.45 4.26
CA ALA A 159 0.31 12.04 4.56
C ALA A 159 -0.91 11.47 3.82
N PHE A 160 -1.93 12.29 3.58
CA PHE A 160 -3.24 11.86 3.09
C PHE A 160 -3.62 12.62 1.82
N ALA A 161 -4.22 11.92 0.86
CA ALA A 161 -4.72 12.54 -0.36
C ALA A 161 -5.85 13.55 -0.07
N PRO A 162 -6.09 14.53 -0.95
CA PRO A 162 -7.19 15.49 -0.78
C PRO A 162 -8.54 14.80 -0.55
N GLY A 163 -9.26 15.23 0.48
CA GLY A 163 -10.57 14.67 0.85
C GLY A 163 -10.53 13.51 1.84
N VAL A 164 -9.36 12.99 2.18
CA VAL A 164 -9.20 12.00 3.26
C VAL A 164 -9.13 12.71 4.60
N ASN A 165 -10.01 12.33 5.54
CA ASN A 165 -9.99 12.83 6.91
C ASN A 165 -9.03 11.98 7.76
N PRO A 166 -7.92 12.52 8.29
CA PRO A 166 -6.98 11.76 9.13
C PRO A 166 -7.64 11.08 10.33
N ALA A 167 -8.61 11.76 10.96
CA ALA A 167 -9.34 11.22 12.11
C ALA A 167 -10.22 10.00 11.77
N SER A 168 -10.42 9.70 10.49
CA SER A 168 -11.13 8.50 10.06
C SER A 168 -10.22 7.28 9.94
N VAL A 169 -8.90 7.46 9.96
CA VAL A 169 -7.93 6.37 9.73
C VAL A 169 -7.02 6.21 10.95
N CYS A 170 -6.54 7.32 11.51
CA CYS A 170 -5.67 7.29 12.68
C CYS A 170 -6.38 6.60 13.85
N SER A 171 -5.61 5.77 14.55
CA SER A 171 -6.05 5.12 15.79
C SER A 171 -6.24 6.14 16.90
N ASP A 172 -7.06 5.80 17.89
CA ASP A 172 -7.44 6.71 18.99
C ASP A 172 -6.27 7.06 19.93
N ARG A 173 -5.09 6.45 19.73
CA ARG A 173 -3.86 6.79 20.45
C ARG A 173 -3.34 8.18 20.09
N PHE A 174 -3.69 8.67 18.89
CA PHE A 174 -3.32 10.00 18.43
C PHE A 174 -4.32 11.02 18.98
N GLY A 175 -3.81 12.12 19.53
CA GLY A 175 -4.62 13.19 20.08
C GLY A 175 -5.55 13.82 19.03
N ALA A 176 -6.59 14.51 19.50
CA ALA A 176 -7.50 15.23 18.61
C ALA A 176 -6.72 16.29 17.81
N GLY A 177 -6.72 16.15 16.48
CA GLY A 177 -5.98 17.04 15.56
C GLY A 177 -4.54 16.61 15.28
N GLU A 178 -4.06 15.54 15.92
CA GLU A 178 -2.79 14.91 15.56
C GLU A 178 -2.95 14.06 14.31
N VAL A 179 -1.89 14.05 13.50
CA VAL A 179 -1.80 13.25 12.29
C VAL A 179 -0.90 12.07 12.59
N CYS A 180 -1.39 10.86 12.32
CA CYS A 180 -0.65 9.62 12.48
C CYS A 180 0.40 9.43 11.37
N ALA A 181 1.33 10.37 11.23
CA ALA A 181 2.34 10.33 10.19
C ALA A 181 3.68 10.88 10.69
N ALA A 182 4.77 10.27 10.24
CA ALA A 182 6.13 10.73 10.49
C ALA A 182 6.97 10.70 9.20
N PRO A 183 7.74 11.75 8.90
CA PRO A 183 8.68 11.71 7.79
C PRO A 183 9.82 10.73 8.09
N VAL A 184 10.23 9.99 7.07
CA VAL A 184 11.32 9.02 7.14
C VAL A 184 12.29 9.29 5.99
N GLU A 185 13.57 9.46 6.32
CA GLU A 185 14.61 9.60 5.34
C GLU A 185 15.37 8.28 5.19
N ILE A 186 15.59 7.80 3.97
CA ILE A 186 16.38 6.58 3.71
C ILE A 186 17.69 6.96 3.04
N LYS A 187 18.81 6.57 3.66
CA LYS A 187 20.17 6.84 3.17
C LYS A 187 20.99 5.56 3.15
N ARG A 188 22.04 5.58 2.33
CA ARG A 188 23.04 4.50 2.32
C ARG A 188 24.15 4.83 3.30
N THR A 189 24.36 3.96 4.28
CA THR A 189 25.40 4.07 5.32
C THR A 189 26.19 2.77 5.33
N ASP A 190 27.51 2.85 5.20
CA ASP A 190 28.40 1.67 5.18
C ASP A 190 28.03 0.57 4.17
N GLY A 191 27.35 0.95 3.08
CA GLY A 191 26.94 0.04 2.02
C GLY A 191 25.52 -0.50 2.16
N GLU A 192 24.88 -0.34 3.32
CA GLU A 192 23.52 -0.77 3.63
C GLU A 192 22.53 0.40 3.56
N TRP A 193 21.28 0.10 3.19
CA TRP A 193 20.20 1.07 3.23
C TRP A 193 19.60 1.12 4.63
N VAL A 194 19.58 2.31 5.22
CA VAL A 194 19.10 2.53 6.57
C VAL A 194 18.22 3.76 6.64
N ILE A 195 17.35 3.80 7.65
CA ILE A 195 16.57 4.98 7.98
C ILE A 195 17.49 5.98 8.69
N ALA A 196 17.61 7.17 8.12
CA ALA A 196 18.47 8.24 8.59
C ALA A 196 17.73 9.12 9.62
N GLY A 197 18.38 9.33 10.76
CA GLY A 197 17.90 10.19 11.84
C GLY A 197 18.62 9.87 13.15
N GLU A 198 18.67 10.83 14.08
CA GLU A 198 19.04 10.55 15.47
C GLU A 198 17.80 10.03 16.20
N GLY A 199 17.64 8.69 16.28
CA GLY A 199 16.50 8.05 16.95
C GLY A 199 15.87 6.90 16.16
N PRO A 200 14.81 6.27 16.68
CA PRO A 200 14.10 5.18 16.01
C PRO A 200 13.43 5.65 14.73
N ALA A 201 13.51 4.82 13.69
CA ALA A 201 12.88 5.04 12.40
C ALA A 201 11.37 5.26 12.51
N GLY A 202 10.85 6.40 12.05
CA GLY A 202 9.43 6.70 12.22
C GLY A 202 9.02 6.80 13.70
N GLY A 203 9.96 7.13 14.60
CA GLY A 203 9.81 7.07 16.05
C GLY A 203 8.50 7.64 16.58
N ALA A 204 8.05 8.81 16.14
CA ALA A 204 6.75 9.35 16.58
C ALA A 204 5.54 8.42 16.32
N VAL A 205 5.61 7.61 15.26
CA VAL A 205 4.60 6.62 14.89
C VAL A 205 4.86 5.28 15.58
N ILE A 206 6.09 4.84 15.84
CA ILE A 206 6.32 3.50 16.43
C ILE A 206 6.53 3.53 17.95
N ASP A 207 7.01 4.65 18.50
CA ASP A 207 7.37 4.80 19.90
C ASP A 207 6.14 4.62 20.79
N GLY A 208 6.24 3.68 21.73
CA GLY A 208 5.17 3.34 22.67
C GLY A 208 3.92 2.73 22.01
N PHE A 209 3.95 2.41 20.71
CA PHE A 209 2.75 1.87 20.03
C PHE A 209 2.43 0.45 20.52
N ALA A 210 3.43 -0.41 20.66
CA ALA A 210 3.24 -1.75 21.23
C ALA A 210 2.70 -1.70 22.67
N ASP A 211 3.25 -0.82 23.51
CA ASP A 211 2.77 -0.61 24.89
C ASP A 211 1.32 -0.12 24.91
N TRP A 212 0.97 0.80 24.01
CA TRP A 212 -0.41 1.27 23.88
C TRP A 212 -1.36 0.15 23.45
N LEU A 213 -0.96 -0.69 22.49
CA LEU A 213 -1.75 -1.85 22.06
C LEU A 213 -1.95 -2.85 23.19
N ASP A 214 -0.92 -3.13 23.99
CA ASP A 214 -1.03 -4.01 25.16
C ASP A 214 -2.00 -3.49 26.23
N GLY A 215 -2.05 -2.17 26.42
CA GLY A 215 -2.92 -1.53 27.41
C GLY A 215 -4.34 -1.19 26.91
N SER A 216 -4.54 -1.06 25.60
CA SER A 216 -5.74 -0.42 25.03
C SER A 216 -6.45 -1.25 23.97
N ALA A 217 -5.76 -2.15 23.27
CA ALA A 217 -6.34 -2.93 22.19
C ALA A 217 -6.59 -4.38 22.60
N PRO A 218 -7.77 -4.96 22.29
CA PRO A 218 -8.01 -6.37 22.53
C PRO A 218 -7.10 -7.21 21.63
N LYS A 219 -6.35 -8.14 22.24
CA LYS A 219 -5.60 -9.15 21.48
C LYS A 219 -6.59 -10.06 20.78
N LEU A 220 -6.36 -10.31 19.49
CA LEU A 220 -7.11 -11.35 18.79
C LEU A 220 -6.78 -12.68 19.45
N ALA A 221 -7.82 -13.42 19.84
CA ALA A 221 -7.64 -14.78 20.28
C ALA A 221 -7.15 -15.63 19.10
N GLU A 222 -6.43 -16.72 19.40
CA GLU A 222 -6.18 -17.76 18.41
C GLU A 222 -7.53 -18.14 17.77
N PRO A 223 -7.64 -18.14 16.43
CA PRO A 223 -8.83 -18.66 15.78
C PRO A 223 -9.02 -20.07 16.33
N LEU A 224 -10.21 -20.36 16.88
CA LEU A 224 -10.52 -21.72 17.33
C LEU A 224 -10.19 -22.63 16.17
N GLY A 225 -9.12 -23.43 16.29
CA GLY A 225 -8.71 -24.37 15.25
C GLY A 225 -9.91 -25.20 14.83
N ASP A 226 -9.87 -25.80 13.63
CA ASP A 226 -10.95 -26.61 13.08
C ASP A 226 -11.66 -27.34 14.22
N LEU A 227 -12.89 -26.93 14.52
CA LEU A 227 -13.69 -27.57 15.55
C LEU A 227 -13.85 -29.00 15.06
N GLU A 228 -13.03 -29.93 15.56
CA GLU A 228 -13.27 -31.33 15.38
C GLU A 228 -14.67 -31.55 15.91
N GLU A 229 -15.62 -31.81 15.00
CA GLU A 229 -16.90 -32.40 15.35
C GLU A 229 -16.57 -33.74 16.01
N VAL A 230 -16.37 -33.72 17.32
CA VAL A 230 -16.33 -34.94 18.11
C VAL A 230 -17.75 -35.49 18.00
N GLU A 231 -17.93 -36.48 17.14
CA GLU A 231 -19.16 -37.25 17.05
C GLU A 231 -19.44 -37.79 18.45
N ILE A 232 -20.43 -37.18 19.14
CA ILE A 232 -20.85 -37.63 20.45
C ILE A 232 -21.50 -38.99 20.23
N ILE A 233 -20.75 -40.06 20.48
CA ILE A 233 -21.28 -41.42 20.44
C ILE A 233 -22.40 -41.49 21.47
N ASP A 234 -23.60 -41.79 21.00
CA ASP A 234 -24.79 -41.87 21.83
C ASP A 234 -24.55 -42.90 22.95
N ILE A 235 -24.59 -42.45 24.21
CA ILE A 235 -24.37 -43.34 25.36
C ILE A 235 -25.59 -44.27 25.43
N ARG A 236 -25.45 -45.46 24.85
CA ARG A 236 -26.45 -46.53 24.97
C ARG A 236 -26.65 -46.83 26.45
N ARG A 237 -27.87 -46.62 26.95
CA ARG A 237 -28.25 -47.16 28.27
C ARG A 237 -28.23 -48.69 28.18
N PRO A 238 -27.73 -49.40 29.20
CA PRO A 238 -27.71 -50.86 29.19
C PRO A 238 -29.14 -51.40 29.02
N GLY A 239 -29.41 -52.13 27.92
CA GLY A 239 -30.64 -52.91 27.76
C GLY A 239 -31.51 -52.70 26.50
N GLN A 240 -31.09 -51.94 25.48
CA GLN A 240 -31.81 -51.90 24.19
C GLN A 240 -31.22 -52.89 23.18
N THR A 241 -32.05 -53.82 22.70
CA THR A 241 -31.86 -54.62 21.47
C THR A 241 -33.11 -54.45 20.59
N ASP A 242 -32.86 -54.31 19.29
CA ASP A 242 -33.76 -53.96 18.16
C ASP A 242 -35.26 -54.29 18.28
#